data_AF-A0A090XCK6-F1
#
_entry.id   AF-A0A090XCK6-F1
#
_cell.length_a   1.000
_cell.length_b   1.000
_cell.length_c   1.000
_cell.angle_alpha   90.00
_cell.angle_beta   90.00
_cell.angle_gamma   90.00
#
_symmetry.space_group_name_H-M   'P 1'
#
loop_
_entity.id
_entity.type
_entity.pdbx_description
1 polymer ?
#
loop_
_entity_poly.entity_id
_entity_poly.type
_entity_poly.pdbx_seq_one_letter_code
_entity_poly.pdbx_strand_id
1 'polypeptide(L)'
;NNAAGRRAVDTGGGFLLDQETMAAASQGSPVKTVQMPSEHSTCDSCGKAFLLSFLLENFALEVCDNCRDKEDKHKLITRTESEAEYLLEGLMTSTGASHRSSSSSRKNPHYTLGSMKLYLKCQVEGRAIEVWGSLEELDRELEKKDGEKGQKKTESIQQDESKSCA
;
A
#
# COMPACT_ATOMS: atom_id res chain seq x y z
N ASN A 1 -8.27 22.71 -54.89
CA ASN A 1 -9.26 22.80 -53.80
C ASN A 1 -10.14 21.58 -53.81
N ASN A 2 -9.79 20.52 -53.07
CA ASN A 2 -10.68 19.37 -52.89
C ASN A 2 -10.74 19.06 -51.38
N ALA A 3 -11.71 19.69 -50.71
CA ALA A 3 -12.06 19.38 -49.33
C ALA A 3 -12.97 18.15 -49.36
N ALA A 4 -12.39 16.96 -49.23
CA ALA A 4 -13.15 15.74 -49.05
C ALA A 4 -13.87 15.80 -47.69
N GLY A 5 -15.16 16.12 -47.72
CA GLY A 5 -16.01 16.17 -46.53
C GLY A 5 -16.04 14.82 -45.83
N ARG A 6 -15.72 14.81 -44.53
CA ARG A 6 -15.84 13.63 -43.68
C ARG A 6 -17.32 13.29 -43.55
N ARG A 7 -17.69 12.03 -43.81
CA ARG A 7 -19.08 11.56 -43.63
C ARG A 7 -19.32 11.34 -42.14
N ALA A 8 -20.05 12.27 -41.54
CA ALA A 8 -20.51 12.18 -40.17
C ALA A 8 -21.73 11.26 -40.08
N VAL A 9 -21.73 10.36 -39.09
CA VAL A 9 -22.79 9.39 -38.83
C VAL A 9 -23.47 9.75 -37.51
N ASP A 10 -24.79 9.86 -37.52
CA ASP A 10 -25.60 10.12 -36.34
C ASP A 10 -25.86 8.81 -35.58
N THR A 11 -25.46 8.76 -34.31
CA THR A 11 -25.67 7.61 -33.41
C THR A 11 -26.97 7.73 -32.59
N GLY A 12 -27.81 8.73 -32.86
CA GLY A 12 -29.10 8.92 -32.20
C GLY A 12 -29.02 9.53 -30.80
N GLY A 13 -27.82 9.92 -30.36
CA GLY A 13 -27.54 10.57 -29.07
C GLY A 13 -27.26 12.08 -29.16
N GLY A 14 -27.51 12.71 -30.32
CA GLY A 14 -27.34 14.15 -30.52
C GLY A 14 -25.89 14.62 -30.80
N PHE A 15 -24.96 13.71 -31.09
CA PHE A 15 -23.59 14.02 -31.50
C PHE A 15 -23.25 13.30 -32.80
N LEU A 16 -22.75 14.05 -33.80
CA LEU A 16 -22.30 13.50 -35.08
C LEU A 16 -20.85 13.00 -34.94
N LEU A 17 -20.63 11.69 -35.08
CA LEU A 17 -19.31 11.07 -35.04
C LEU A 17 -18.81 10.82 -36.46
N ASP A 18 -17.52 11.07 -36.72
CA ASP A 18 -16.94 10.72 -38.02
C ASP A 18 -16.80 9.19 -38.15
N GLN A 19 -16.89 8.67 -39.39
CA GLN A 19 -16.75 7.24 -39.71
C GLN A 19 -15.51 6.57 -39.06
N GLU A 20 -14.41 7.31 -38.91
CA GLU A 20 -13.18 6.84 -38.26
C GLU A 20 -13.35 6.67 -36.74
N THR A 21 -14.13 7.56 -36.09
CA THR A 21 -14.45 7.47 -34.67
C THR A 21 -15.41 6.31 -34.38
N MET A 22 -16.30 5.99 -35.33
CA MET A 22 -17.18 4.81 -35.26
C MET A 22 -16.39 3.50 -35.34
N ALA A 23 -15.37 3.43 -36.19
CA ALA A 23 -14.47 2.27 -36.31
C ALA A 23 -13.60 2.08 -35.05
N ALA A 24 -13.16 3.18 -34.43
CA ALA A 24 -12.45 3.14 -33.16
C ALA A 24 -13.35 2.70 -31.99
N ALA A 25 -14.63 3.10 -31.98
CA ALA A 25 -15.60 2.70 -30.95
C ALA A 25 -16.05 1.23 -31.07
N SER A 26 -15.93 0.61 -32.26
CA SER A 26 -16.18 -0.83 -32.44
C SER A 26 -15.03 -1.71 -31.95
N GLN A 27 -13.86 -1.13 -31.67
CA GLN A 27 -12.81 -1.79 -30.90
C GLN A 27 -13.11 -1.56 -29.42
N GLY A 28 -14.00 -2.40 -28.89
CA GLY A 28 -14.46 -2.35 -27.51
C GLY A 28 -13.28 -2.18 -26.55
N SER A 29 -13.28 -1.08 -25.80
CA SER A 29 -12.45 -0.97 -24.61
C SER A 29 -12.74 -2.21 -23.73
N PRO A 30 -11.74 -2.88 -23.14
CA PRO A 30 -11.98 -4.06 -22.33
C PRO A 30 -12.90 -3.66 -21.16
N VAL A 31 -14.18 -3.97 -21.30
CA VAL A 31 -15.15 -3.89 -20.21
C VAL A 31 -14.66 -4.91 -19.20
N LYS A 32 -14.04 -4.45 -18.11
CA LYS A 32 -13.74 -5.31 -16.96
C LYS A 32 -15.08 -5.88 -16.51
N THR A 33 -15.33 -7.14 -16.83
CA THR A 33 -16.43 -7.92 -16.28
C THR A 33 -16.25 -7.95 -14.76
N VAL A 34 -17.07 -7.17 -14.05
CA VAL A 34 -17.15 -7.23 -12.59
C VAL A 34 -17.83 -8.55 -12.25
N GLN A 35 -17.03 -9.57 -11.91
CA GLN A 35 -17.55 -10.75 -11.23
C GLN A 35 -18.02 -10.29 -9.85
N MET A 36 -19.34 -10.27 -9.64
CA MET A 36 -19.92 -9.97 -8.34
C MET A 36 -19.74 -11.21 -7.45
N PRO A 37 -18.97 -11.14 -6.36
CA PRO A 37 -18.84 -12.27 -5.45
C PRO A 37 -20.19 -12.55 -4.79
N SER A 38 -20.69 -13.78 -4.91
CA SER A 38 -21.94 -14.23 -4.27
C SER A 38 -21.74 -14.64 -2.81
N GLU A 39 -20.49 -14.90 -2.42
CA GLU A 39 -20.12 -15.39 -1.09
C GLU A 39 -20.00 -14.22 -0.11
N HIS A 40 -20.69 -14.33 1.01
CA HIS A 40 -20.64 -13.35 2.09
C HIS A 40 -19.59 -13.80 3.14
N SER A 41 -18.61 -12.95 3.43
CA SER A 41 -17.69 -13.13 4.55
C SER A 41 -18.30 -12.55 5.82
N THR A 42 -17.93 -13.08 6.98
CA THR A 42 -18.47 -12.60 8.27
C THR A 42 -17.44 -11.73 8.97
N CYS A 43 -17.84 -10.53 9.41
CA CYS A 43 -16.92 -9.60 10.06
C CYS A 43 -16.52 -10.10 11.44
N ASP A 44 -15.22 -10.24 11.71
CA ASP A 44 -14.71 -10.69 13.02
C ASP A 44 -15.09 -9.72 14.17
N SER A 45 -15.03 -8.41 13.93
CA SER A 45 -15.35 -7.41 14.96
C SER A 45 -16.84 -7.26 15.32
N CYS A 46 -17.76 -7.52 14.38
CA CYS A 46 -19.19 -7.24 14.59
C CYS A 46 -20.15 -8.37 14.21
N GLY A 47 -19.65 -9.47 13.67
CA GLY A 47 -20.43 -10.64 13.26
C GLY A 47 -21.36 -10.43 12.06
N LYS A 48 -21.30 -9.27 11.40
CA LYS A 48 -22.17 -8.97 10.25
C LYS A 48 -21.59 -9.59 8.98
N ALA A 49 -22.48 -10.16 8.17
CA ALA A 49 -22.14 -10.61 6.81
C ALA A 49 -21.86 -9.40 5.90
N PHE A 50 -20.79 -9.46 5.12
CA PHE A 50 -20.43 -8.47 4.12
C PHE A 50 -19.83 -9.19 2.90
N LEU A 51 -20.01 -8.63 1.70
CA LEU A 51 -19.50 -9.26 0.47
C LEU A 51 -18.06 -8.82 0.17
N LEU A 52 -17.83 -7.51 0.27
CA LEU A 52 -16.56 -6.88 -0.07
C LEU A 52 -16.21 -5.88 1.01
N SER A 53 -14.94 -5.86 1.39
CA SER A 53 -14.36 -4.77 2.19
C SER A 53 -12.96 -4.47 1.70
N PHE A 54 -12.46 -3.28 2.01
CA PHE A 54 -11.09 -2.90 1.64
C PHE A 54 -10.05 -3.87 2.21
N LEU A 55 -10.25 -4.29 3.46
CA LEU A 55 -9.33 -5.19 4.16
C LEU A 55 -9.39 -6.61 3.62
N LEU A 56 -10.56 -7.09 3.21
CA LEU A 56 -10.70 -8.40 2.59
C LEU A 56 -10.03 -8.43 1.21
N GLU A 57 -10.26 -7.42 0.38
CA GLU A 57 -9.71 -7.36 -0.98
C GLU A 57 -8.18 -7.20 -1.00
N ASN A 58 -7.64 -6.34 -0.13
CA ASN A 58 -6.22 -6.00 -0.18
C ASN A 58 -5.36 -6.82 0.79
N PHE A 59 -5.95 -7.28 1.90
CA PHE A 59 -5.22 -7.91 3.00
C PHE A 59 -5.74 -9.30 3.38
N ALA A 60 -6.81 -9.79 2.73
CA ALA A 60 -7.49 -11.04 3.07
C ALA A 60 -7.95 -11.09 4.54
N LEU A 61 -8.36 -9.95 5.10
CA LEU A 61 -8.87 -9.84 6.46
C LEU A 61 -10.39 -9.65 6.48
N GLU A 62 -11.07 -10.49 7.25
CA GLU A 62 -12.53 -10.55 7.35
C GLU A 62 -13.08 -9.44 8.27
N VAL A 63 -12.84 -8.18 7.93
CA VAL A 63 -13.32 -7.01 8.68
C VAL A 63 -14.08 -6.09 7.72
N CYS A 64 -15.31 -5.72 8.08
CA CYS A 64 -16.11 -4.80 7.29
C CYS A 64 -15.58 -3.36 7.38
N ASP A 65 -15.88 -2.52 6.39
CA ASP A 65 -15.36 -1.14 6.36
C ASP A 65 -15.82 -0.26 7.52
N ASN A 66 -16.95 -0.60 8.17
CA ASN A 66 -17.44 0.10 9.37
C ASN A 66 -16.60 -0.21 10.62
N CYS A 67 -16.05 -1.42 10.71
CA CYS A 67 -15.19 -1.85 11.83
C CYS A 67 -13.71 -1.59 11.57
N ARG A 68 -13.38 -1.05 10.39
CA ARG A 68 -12.01 -0.74 10.03
C ARG A 68 -11.50 0.47 10.81
N ASP A 69 -10.69 0.17 11.81
CA ASP A 69 -9.91 1.17 12.54
C ASP A 69 -8.66 1.62 11.76
N LYS A 70 -8.64 2.86 11.26
CA LYS A 70 -7.54 3.38 10.43
C LYS A 70 -6.36 3.92 11.23
N GLU A 71 -6.53 4.15 12.53
CA GLU A 71 -5.54 4.84 13.36
C GLU A 71 -4.72 3.86 14.19
N ASP A 72 -5.33 2.75 14.62
CA ASP A 72 -4.73 1.75 15.48
C ASP A 72 -4.41 0.46 14.69
N LYS A 73 -5.22 -0.60 14.85
CA LYS A 73 -4.93 -1.95 14.33
C LYS A 73 -4.80 -2.03 12.81
N HIS A 74 -5.65 -1.33 12.07
CA HIS A 74 -5.66 -1.38 10.60
C HIS A 74 -4.98 -0.16 9.98
N LYS A 75 -4.09 0.50 10.72
CA LYS A 75 -3.19 1.52 10.20
C LYS A 75 -2.30 0.91 9.10
N LEU A 76 -2.20 1.61 7.99
CA LEU A 76 -1.32 1.26 6.89
C LEU A 76 0.03 1.93 7.11
N ILE A 77 1.10 1.14 7.11
CA ILE A 77 2.48 1.63 7.21
C ILE A 77 3.26 1.25 5.95
N THR A 78 4.19 2.12 5.55
CA THR A 78 5.05 1.86 4.40
C THR A 78 6.09 0.77 4.71
N ARG A 79 6.63 0.15 3.67
CA ARG A 79 7.78 -0.78 3.81
C ARG A 79 8.93 -0.16 4.62
N THR A 80 9.26 1.10 4.33
CA THR A 80 10.36 1.80 5.00
C THR A 80 10.06 2.08 6.47
N GLU A 81 8.80 2.39 6.80
CA GLU A 81 8.37 2.53 8.20
C GLU A 81 8.45 1.19 8.93
N SER A 82 8.02 0.09 8.32
CA SER A 82 8.12 -1.22 8.98
C SER A 82 9.58 -1.66 9.19
N GLU A 83 10.47 -1.35 8.24
CA GLU A 83 11.91 -1.60 8.39
C GLU A 83 12.53 -0.73 9.49
N ALA A 84 12.10 0.53 9.63
CA ALA A 84 12.63 1.46 10.63
C ALA A 84 12.11 1.20 12.05
N GLU A 85 10.80 0.98 12.20
CA GLU A 85 10.14 0.81 13.50
C GLU A 85 10.23 -0.62 14.02
N TYR A 86 10.28 -1.64 13.16
CA TYR A 86 10.26 -3.05 13.58
C TYR A 86 11.56 -3.79 13.26
N LEU A 87 12.58 -3.08 12.76
CA LEU A 87 13.88 -3.64 12.38
C LEU A 87 13.75 -4.84 11.40
N LEU A 88 12.71 -4.84 10.59
CA LEU A 88 12.38 -5.93 9.64
C LEU A 88 13.07 -5.74 8.27
N GLU A 89 14.36 -5.40 8.27
CA GLU A 89 15.11 -5.03 7.07
C GLU A 89 15.04 -6.13 6.00
N GLY A 90 14.29 -5.89 4.91
CA GLY A 90 14.06 -6.85 3.83
C GLY A 90 13.27 -8.13 4.17
N LEU A 91 13.01 -8.40 5.46
CA LEU A 91 12.35 -9.63 5.92
C LEU A 91 10.84 -9.64 5.64
N MET A 92 10.24 -8.47 5.44
CA MET A 92 8.82 -8.34 5.14
C MET A 92 8.39 -8.97 3.81
N THR A 93 9.29 -9.02 2.84
CA THR A 93 9.04 -9.63 1.53
C THR A 93 9.58 -11.06 1.41
N SER A 94 10.18 -11.59 2.48
CA SER A 94 10.78 -12.92 2.46
C SER A 94 9.72 -14.00 2.31
N THR A 95 9.82 -14.79 1.23
CA THR A 95 8.91 -15.88 0.84
C THR A 95 8.82 -17.02 1.87
N GLY A 96 9.69 -17.04 2.89
CA GLY A 96 9.73 -18.07 3.93
C GLY A 96 8.76 -17.89 5.10
N ALA A 97 7.96 -16.81 5.12
CA ALA A 97 6.97 -16.59 6.18
C ALA A 97 5.73 -17.49 5.99
N SER A 98 5.27 -18.13 7.07
CA SER A 98 4.04 -18.95 7.06
C SER A 98 2.81 -18.13 6.67
N HIS A 99 2.83 -16.83 7.01
CA HIS A 99 1.86 -15.85 6.55
C HIS A 99 2.52 -14.92 5.52
N ARG A 100 2.18 -15.08 4.24
CA ARG A 100 2.53 -14.08 3.23
C ARG A 100 1.83 -12.77 3.60
N SER A 101 2.57 -11.76 4.01
CA SER A 101 2.03 -10.43 4.29
C SER A 101 1.45 -9.83 3.01
N SER A 102 0.13 -9.78 2.94
CA SER A 102 -0.59 -9.12 1.86
C SER A 102 -0.24 -7.62 1.86
N SER A 103 0.09 -7.08 0.69
CA SER A 103 0.51 -5.67 0.55
C SER A 103 -0.37 -4.95 -0.46
N SER A 104 -0.81 -3.74 -0.13
CA SER A 104 -1.47 -2.86 -1.10
C SER A 104 -0.43 -1.95 -1.76
N SER A 105 -0.54 -1.75 -3.08
CA SER A 105 0.35 -0.87 -3.83
C SER A 105 -0.35 0.46 -4.12
N ARG A 106 0.26 1.58 -3.73
CA ARG A 106 -0.25 2.94 -3.99
C ARG A 106 0.77 3.77 -4.74
N LYS A 107 0.32 4.75 -5.52
CA LYS A 107 1.22 5.72 -6.15
C LYS A 107 1.94 6.52 -5.06
N ASN A 108 3.24 6.69 -5.21
CA ASN A 108 4.01 7.50 -4.29
C ASN A 108 3.58 8.99 -4.44
N PRO A 109 3.17 9.68 -3.36
CA PRO A 109 2.75 11.08 -3.42
C PRO A 109 3.90 12.04 -3.78
N HIS A 110 5.15 11.66 -3.51
CA HIS A 110 6.33 12.50 -3.77
C HIS A 110 6.97 12.23 -5.14
N TYR A 111 6.84 11.00 -5.66
CA TYR A 111 7.50 10.61 -6.91
C TYR A 111 6.52 9.94 -7.86
N THR A 112 6.43 10.45 -9.08
CA THR A 112 5.47 9.96 -10.09
C THR A 112 5.84 8.60 -10.65
N LEU A 113 7.12 8.22 -10.60
CA LEU A 113 7.66 6.98 -11.15
C LEU A 113 7.90 5.95 -10.02
N GLY A 114 6.83 5.49 -9.39
CA GLY A 114 6.96 4.42 -8.40
C GLY A 114 5.68 4.15 -7.63
N SER A 115 5.49 2.87 -7.29
CA SER A 115 4.46 2.46 -6.35
C SER A 115 5.09 2.17 -4.99
N MET A 116 4.52 2.72 -3.93
CA MET A 116 4.86 2.35 -2.56
C MET A 116 4.04 1.13 -2.14
N LYS A 117 4.69 0.23 -1.39
CA LYS A 117 4.04 -0.91 -0.75
C LYS A 117 3.61 -0.51 0.65
N LEU A 118 2.35 -0.75 0.96
CA LEU A 118 1.75 -0.54 2.27
C LEU A 118 1.39 -1.89 2.89
N TYR A 119 1.72 -2.02 4.17
CA TYR A 119 1.44 -3.17 5.01
C TYR A 119 0.52 -2.75 6.14
N LEU A 120 -0.21 -3.71 6.70
CA LEU A 120 -1.05 -3.46 7.86
C LEU A 120 -0.20 -3.53 9.13
N LYS A 121 -0.34 -2.56 10.04
CA LYS A 121 0.42 -2.51 11.30
C LYS A 121 0.37 -3.82 12.07
N CYS A 122 -0.82 -4.42 12.23
CA CYS A 122 -0.96 -5.69 12.93
C CYS A 122 -0.22 -6.88 12.27
N GLN A 123 -0.12 -6.91 10.93
CA GLN A 123 0.68 -7.93 10.24
C GLN A 123 2.18 -7.73 10.50
N VAL A 124 2.60 -6.47 10.64
CA VAL A 124 3.98 -6.09 10.93
C VAL A 124 4.37 -6.45 12.36
N GLU A 125 3.51 -6.15 13.32
CA GLU A 125 3.68 -6.54 14.72
C GLU A 125 3.76 -8.07 14.85
N GLY A 126 2.85 -8.81 14.21
CA GLY A 126 2.89 -10.27 14.20
C GLY A 126 4.20 -10.82 13.62
N ARG A 127 4.67 -10.24 12.52
CA ARG A 127 5.95 -10.62 11.90
C ARG A 127 7.15 -10.27 12.78
N ALA A 128 7.10 -9.13 13.45
CA ALA A 128 8.16 -8.71 14.37
C ALA A 128 8.27 -9.68 15.54
N ILE A 129 7.13 -10.13 16.09
CA ILE A 129 7.11 -11.15 17.14
C ILE A 129 7.71 -12.48 16.64
N GLU A 130 7.45 -12.90 15.39
CA GLU A 130 8.09 -14.11 14.84
C GLU A 130 9.62 -13.99 14.72
N VAL A 131 10.13 -12.80 14.39
CA VAL A 131 11.57 -12.55 14.17
C VAL A 131 12.31 -12.32 15.49
N TRP A 132 11.74 -11.50 16.36
CA TRP A 132 12.37 -11.05 17.62
C TRP A 132 11.91 -11.85 18.84
N GLY A 133 10.91 -12.70 18.70
CA GLY A 133 10.32 -13.50 19.78
C GLY A 133 9.28 -12.73 20.61
N SER A 134 9.55 -11.47 20.96
CA SER A 134 8.62 -10.61 21.71
C SER A 134 8.75 -9.15 21.27
N LEU A 135 7.69 -8.36 21.51
CA LEU A 135 7.76 -6.90 21.31
C LEU A 135 8.71 -6.22 22.30
N GLU A 136 8.93 -6.81 23.48
CA GLU A 136 9.88 -6.30 24.46
C GLU A 136 11.33 -6.43 24.01
N GLU A 137 11.70 -7.52 23.29
CA GLU A 137 13.05 -7.63 22.70
C GLU A 137 13.27 -6.60 21.62
N LEU A 138 12.27 -6.39 20.76
CA LEU A 138 12.33 -5.40 19.71
C LEU A 138 12.56 -3.99 20.30
N ASP A 139 11.83 -3.64 21.34
CA ASP A 139 11.95 -2.32 22.00
C ASP A 139 13.35 -2.12 22.58
N ARG A 140 13.91 -3.13 23.26
CA ARG A 140 15.29 -3.09 23.78
C ARG A 140 16.34 -2.88 22.68
N GLU A 141 16.18 -3.56 21.55
CA GLU A 141 17.10 -3.39 20.42
C GLU A 141 16.93 -2.02 19.73
N LEU A 142 15.72 -1.46 19.70
CA LEU A 142 15.48 -0.09 19.23
C LEU A 142 16.14 0.94 20.13
N GLU A 143 15.96 0.84 21.45
CA GLU A 143 16.60 1.75 22.43
C GLU A 143 18.12 1.72 22.31
N LYS A 144 18.70 0.53 22.16
CA LYS A 144 20.14 0.36 21.95
C LYS A 144 20.61 1.05 20.68
N LYS A 145 19.91 0.85 19.55
CA LYS A 145 20.24 1.50 18.28
C LYS A 145 20.08 3.02 18.33
N ASP A 146 19.10 3.54 19.07
CA ASP A 146 18.93 4.98 19.24
C ASP A 146 20.06 5.57 20.09
N GLY A 147 20.43 4.90 21.19
CA GLY A 147 21.57 5.27 22.02
C GLY A 147 22.89 5.33 21.25
N GLU A 148 23.17 4.33 20.41
CA GLU A 148 24.37 4.32 19.55
C GLU A 148 24.36 5.44 18.51
N LYS A 149 23.20 5.79 17.94
CA LYS A 149 23.07 6.92 17.01
C LYS A 149 23.29 8.26 17.73
N GLY A 150 22.76 8.39 18.94
CA GLY A 150 22.95 9.57 19.79
C GLY A 150 24.42 9.79 20.13
N GLN A 151 25.13 8.74 20.56
CA GLN A 151 26.56 8.80 20.88
C GLN A 151 27.40 9.23 19.68
N LYS A 152 27.23 8.57 18.52
CA LYS A 152 27.94 8.93 17.28
C LYS A 152 27.71 10.38 16.86
N LYS A 153 26.49 10.90 17.07
CA LYS A 153 26.17 12.31 16.79
C LYS A 153 26.90 13.26 17.75
N THR A 154 26.94 12.95 19.04
CA THR A 154 27.68 13.77 20.01
C THR A 154 29.19 13.74 19.79
N GLU A 155 29.75 12.60 19.39
CA GLU A 155 31.17 12.45 19.07
C GLU A 155 31.55 13.25 17.83
N SER A 156 30.72 13.22 16.78
CA SER A 156 30.95 13.98 15.55
C SER A 156 30.84 15.49 15.77
N ILE A 157 29.92 15.96 16.63
CA ILE A 157 29.84 17.38 17.01
C ILE A 157 31.11 17.81 17.77
N GLN A 158 31.54 17.04 18.77
CA GLN A 158 32.78 17.33 19.52
C GLN A 158 34.03 17.35 18.63
N GLN A 159 34.08 16.45 17.65
CA GLN A 159 35.19 16.36 16.70
C GLN A 159 35.22 17.53 15.71
N ASP A 160 34.07 18.11 15.37
CA ASP A 160 33.94 19.31 14.54
C ASP A 160 34.35 20.58 15.33
N GLU A 161 33.89 20.70 16.58
CA GLU A 161 34.28 21.81 17.48
C GLU A 161 35.79 21.83 17.73
N SER A 162 36.42 20.65 17.90
CA SER A 162 37.86 20.52 18.11
C SER A 162 38.69 20.90 16.88
N LYS A 163 38.13 20.77 15.67
CA LYS A 163 38.80 21.15 14.40
C LYS A 163 38.57 22.60 14.05
N SER A 164 37.46 23.20 14.47
CA SER A 164 37.18 24.63 14.24
C SER A 164 38.00 25.56 15.14
N CYS A 165 38.55 25.06 16.24
CA CYS A 165 39.34 25.86 17.20
C CYS A 165 40.87 25.79 16.96
N ALA A 166 41.31 25.01 15.96
CA ALA A 166 42.71 24.87 15.54
C ALA A 166 42.94 25.58 14.19
#